data_AF-A0A7J3B6Y1-F1
#
_entry.id   AF-A0A7J3B6Y1-F1
#
_cell.length_a   1.000
_cell.length_b   1.000
_cell.length_c   1.000
_cell.angle_alpha   90.00
_cell.angle_beta   90.00
_cell.angle_gamma   90.00
#
_symmetry.space_group_name_H-M   'P 1'
#
loop_
_entity.id
_entity.type
_entity.pdbx_description
1 polymer ?
#
loop_
_entity_poly.entity_id
_entity_poly.type
_entity_poly.pdbx_seq_one_letter_code
_entity_poly.pdbx_strand_id
1 'polypeptide(L)'
;MEENGFNVTPWDVTGKVDYDKLVEKFGTQKISEEIIDEMNSISKGNLHVMLRRRVFFSHRDLDLVLKDYREGKGFYLYTGRAPSLGMHIGHLIPFLFTKWLQDVFDVNVYIEVTDDEKFLRNQDYTLDQTQEWSYENILDIIAVGFNPEKTFIFKDTEYIRNMYPLAISVAKKLNFSEVKATFGFDNSTNIGILFYPAIQIVPTMFERRRCLIPAAIDQDPYWRLQR
;
A
#
# COMPACT_ATOMS: atom_id res chain seq x y z
N MET A 1 7.34 -16.33 21.75
CA MET A 1 8.61 -16.67 21.08
C MET A 1 9.14 -15.41 20.43
N GLU A 2 9.90 -14.63 21.20
CA GLU A 2 10.65 -13.45 20.75
C GLU A 2 12.00 -13.95 20.22
N GLU A 3 12.07 -14.38 18.95
CA GLU A 3 13.35 -14.80 18.36
C GLU A 3 14.04 -13.70 17.56
N ASN A 4 13.42 -12.51 17.42
CA ASN A 4 14.05 -11.35 16.82
C ASN A 4 13.63 -10.11 17.62
N GLY A 5 14.58 -9.34 18.14
CA GLY A 5 14.34 -8.15 18.96
C GLY A 5 13.70 -6.96 18.24
N PHE A 6 12.79 -7.21 17.29
CA PHE A 6 12.00 -6.20 16.58
C PHE A 6 10.61 -6.76 16.19
N ASN A 7 9.59 -5.90 16.22
CA ASN A 7 8.22 -6.19 15.76
C ASN A 7 7.90 -5.32 14.54
N VAL A 8 7.23 -5.89 13.54
CA VAL A 8 6.73 -5.16 12.36
C VAL A 8 5.35 -5.68 12.03
N THR A 9 4.36 -4.81 12.20
CA THR A 9 2.95 -4.99 11.82
C THR A 9 2.51 -3.74 11.05
N PRO A 10 1.36 -3.74 10.33
CA PRO A 10 0.87 -2.55 9.63
C PRO A 10 0.65 -1.30 10.50
N TRP A 11 0.82 -1.44 11.81
CA TRP A 11 0.38 -0.49 12.83
C TRP A 11 1.44 -0.15 13.86
N ASP A 12 2.44 -1.02 14.04
CA ASP A 12 3.47 -0.89 15.05
C ASP A 12 4.80 -1.46 14.54
N VAL A 13 5.85 -0.68 14.75
CA VAL A 13 7.23 -1.04 14.44
C VAL A 13 8.11 -0.72 15.65
N THR A 14 8.70 -1.76 16.24
CA THR A 14 9.57 -1.61 17.43
C THR A 14 10.89 -2.35 17.22
N GLY A 15 11.95 -1.87 17.86
CA GLY A 15 13.29 -2.48 17.79
C GLY A 15 14.11 -2.08 16.56
N LYS A 16 15.33 -2.62 16.47
CA LYS A 16 16.22 -2.41 15.31
C LYS A 16 15.89 -3.44 14.23
N VAL A 17 15.19 -3.00 13.19
CA VAL A 17 14.70 -3.86 12.11
C VAL A 17 15.87 -4.43 11.29
N ASP A 18 15.90 -5.76 11.16
CA ASP A 18 16.76 -6.48 10.23
C ASP A 18 15.95 -6.79 8.97
N TYR A 19 16.19 -6.02 7.91
CA TYR A 19 15.42 -6.12 6.66
C TYR A 19 15.63 -7.44 5.93
N ASP A 20 16.78 -8.11 6.08
CA ASP A 20 17.04 -9.39 5.42
C ASP A 20 16.19 -10.50 6.05
N LYS A 21 16.17 -10.55 7.38
CA LYS A 21 15.25 -11.44 8.12
C LYS A 21 13.79 -11.13 7.83
N LEU A 22 13.47 -9.87 7.59
CA LEU A 22 12.11 -9.45 7.28
C LEU A 22 11.69 -9.94 5.88
N VAL A 23 12.57 -9.88 4.88
CA VAL A 23 12.32 -10.47 3.55
C VAL A 23 11.95 -11.95 3.68
N GLU A 24 12.72 -12.72 4.46
CA GLU A 24 12.46 -14.13 4.72
C GLU A 24 11.15 -14.36 5.47
N LYS A 25 10.92 -13.63 6.56
CA LYS A 25 9.71 -13.75 7.40
C LYS A 25 8.42 -13.48 6.61
N PHE A 26 8.45 -12.47 5.75
CA PHE A 26 7.30 -12.11 4.93
C PHE A 26 7.23 -12.93 3.64
N GLY A 27 8.32 -13.62 3.24
CA GLY A 27 8.38 -14.39 2.00
C GLY A 27 8.30 -13.50 0.76
N THR A 28 8.94 -12.32 0.82
CA THR A 28 9.12 -11.42 -0.33
C THR A 28 10.45 -11.74 -1.02
N GLN A 29 10.70 -11.11 -2.17
CA GLN A 29 11.96 -11.24 -2.90
C GLN A 29 12.75 -9.95 -2.79
N LYS A 30 14.08 -10.02 -2.65
CA LYS A 30 14.93 -8.82 -2.78
C LYS A 30 14.85 -8.32 -4.21
N ILE A 31 14.79 -6.99 -4.39
CA ILE A 31 14.92 -6.38 -5.71
C ILE A 31 16.33 -6.72 -6.20
N SER A 32 16.45 -7.47 -7.29
CA SER A 32 17.75 -7.89 -7.80
C SER A 32 18.45 -6.77 -8.59
N GLU A 33 19.74 -6.93 -8.89
CA GLU A 33 20.43 -5.97 -9.77
C GLU A 33 19.82 -5.99 -11.18
N GLU A 34 19.39 -7.16 -11.66
CA GLU A 34 18.76 -7.28 -12.98
C GLU A 34 17.46 -6.45 -13.09
N ILE A 35 16.64 -6.45 -12.03
CA ILE A 35 15.44 -5.60 -11.97
C ILE A 35 15.83 -4.13 -11.94
N ILE A 36 16.86 -3.75 -11.20
CA ILE A 36 17.34 -2.36 -11.12
C ILE A 36 17.87 -1.87 -12.46
N ASP A 37 18.68 -2.69 -13.14
CA ASP A 37 19.22 -2.38 -14.46
C ASP A 37 18.10 -2.22 -15.49
N GLU A 38 17.07 -3.07 -15.41
CA GLU A 38 15.91 -2.94 -16.26
C GLU A 38 15.12 -1.64 -16.00
N MET A 39 14.85 -1.33 -14.73
CA MET A 39 14.20 -0.07 -14.32
C MET A 39 15.02 1.15 -14.75
N ASN A 40 16.34 1.08 -14.69
CA ASN A 40 17.24 2.12 -15.16
C ASN A 40 17.17 2.32 -16.68
N SER A 41 17.09 1.21 -17.43
CA SER A 41 16.90 1.24 -18.88
C SER A 41 15.56 1.87 -19.28
N ILE A 42 14.47 1.42 -18.65
CA ILE A 42 13.11 1.95 -18.91
C ILE A 42 13.03 3.44 -18.57
N SER A 43 13.63 3.86 -17.46
CA SER A 43 13.69 5.27 -17.04
C SER A 43 14.74 6.12 -17.77
N LYS A 44 15.40 5.58 -18.81
CA LYS A 44 16.42 6.27 -19.62
C LYS A 44 17.55 6.88 -18.78
N GLY A 45 18.02 6.12 -17.78
CA GLY A 45 19.08 6.55 -16.87
C GLY A 45 18.62 7.38 -15.67
N ASN A 46 17.33 7.71 -15.57
CA ASN A 46 16.76 8.48 -14.47
C ASN A 46 16.21 7.58 -13.34
N LEU A 47 17.00 6.60 -12.92
CA LEU A 47 16.61 5.65 -11.87
C LEU A 47 16.38 6.37 -10.54
N HIS A 48 15.25 6.16 -9.85
CA HIS A 48 14.94 6.87 -8.61
C HIS A 48 15.99 6.65 -7.51
N VAL A 49 16.26 7.69 -6.70
CA VAL A 49 17.24 7.62 -5.58
C VAL A 49 16.92 6.50 -4.59
N MET A 50 15.64 6.20 -4.40
CA MET A 50 15.20 5.14 -3.48
C MET A 50 15.47 3.72 -4.01
N LEU A 51 15.58 3.53 -5.33
CA LEU A 51 16.06 2.27 -5.92
C LEU A 51 17.59 2.22 -5.90
N ARG A 52 18.26 3.31 -6.32
CA ARG A 52 19.74 3.40 -6.31
C ARG A 52 20.35 3.15 -4.93
N ARG A 53 19.68 3.61 -3.87
CA ARG A 53 20.13 3.46 -2.47
C ARG A 53 19.47 2.29 -1.74
N ARG A 54 18.73 1.42 -2.44
CA ARG A 54 18.06 0.25 -1.86
C ARG A 54 17.12 0.60 -0.69
N VAL A 55 16.48 1.78 -0.73
CA VAL A 55 15.44 2.17 0.23
C VAL A 55 14.19 1.33 0.00
N PHE A 56 13.79 1.17 -1.26
CA PHE A 56 12.95 0.04 -1.66
C PHE A 56 13.88 -1.15 -1.89
N PHE A 57 13.72 -2.19 -1.08
CA PHE A 57 14.66 -3.32 -1.02
C PHE A 57 14.02 -4.66 -1.41
N SER A 58 12.70 -4.81 -1.31
CA SER A 58 11.98 -6.03 -1.65
C SER A 58 10.78 -5.78 -2.56
N HIS A 59 10.27 -6.86 -3.16
CA HIS A 59 9.10 -6.86 -4.03
C HIS A 59 8.35 -8.20 -4.00
N ARG A 60 7.16 -8.19 -4.62
CA ARG A 60 6.44 -9.38 -5.09
C ARG A 60 6.08 -9.14 -6.56
N ASP A 61 6.41 -10.08 -7.43
CA ASP A 61 6.03 -10.07 -8.85
C ASP A 61 6.39 -8.80 -9.65
N LEU A 62 7.37 -8.00 -9.20
CA LEU A 62 7.82 -6.81 -9.94
C LEU A 62 8.38 -7.20 -11.31
N ASP A 63 9.04 -8.35 -11.40
CA ASP A 63 9.47 -8.97 -12.65
C ASP A 63 8.28 -9.22 -13.62
N LEU A 64 7.12 -9.63 -13.09
CA LEU A 64 5.90 -9.81 -13.89
C LEU A 64 5.28 -8.48 -14.31
N VAL A 65 5.32 -7.45 -13.45
CA VAL A 65 4.89 -6.09 -13.82
C VAL A 65 5.74 -5.56 -14.99
N LEU A 66 7.06 -5.73 -14.90
CA LEU A 66 7.98 -5.31 -15.96
C LEU A 66 7.76 -6.10 -17.25
N LYS A 67 7.49 -7.41 -17.13
CA LYS A 67 7.08 -8.23 -18.28
C LYS A 67 5.79 -7.72 -18.93
N ASP A 68 4.75 -7.45 -18.15
CA ASP A 68 3.47 -6.95 -18.66
C ASP A 68 3.64 -5.57 -19.33
N TYR A 69 4.54 -4.72 -18.83
CA TYR A 69 4.92 -3.46 -19.47
C TYR A 69 5.62 -3.69 -20.82
N ARG A 70 6.65 -4.55 -20.88
CA ARG A 70 7.38 -4.87 -22.12
C ARG A 70 6.47 -5.46 -23.21
N GLU A 71 5.48 -6.26 -22.81
CA GLU A 71 4.51 -6.89 -23.70
C GLU A 71 3.35 -5.95 -24.09
N GLY A 72 3.34 -4.69 -23.62
CA GLY A 72 2.31 -3.71 -23.95
C GLY A 72 0.95 -3.96 -23.29
N LYS A 73 0.87 -4.88 -22.31
CA LYS A 73 -0.35 -5.15 -21.52
C LYS A 73 -0.59 -4.04 -20.49
N GLY A 74 0.49 -3.41 -20.03
CA GLY A 74 0.47 -2.37 -19.03
C GLY A 74 0.07 -2.86 -17.64
N PHE A 75 0.01 -1.93 -16.71
CA PHE A 75 -0.34 -2.14 -15.30
C PHE A 75 -0.89 -0.83 -14.73
N TYR A 76 -1.25 -0.82 -13.46
CA TYR A 76 -1.60 0.41 -12.74
C TYR A 76 -1.00 0.42 -11.34
N LEU A 77 -0.95 1.60 -10.74
CA LEU A 77 -0.40 1.83 -9.42
C LEU A 77 -1.51 2.01 -8.39
N TYR A 78 -1.26 1.51 -7.18
CA TYR A 78 -2.10 1.77 -6.02
C TYR A 78 -1.20 2.03 -4.81
N THR A 79 -1.53 3.05 -4.03
CA THR A 79 -0.94 3.29 -2.72
C THR A 79 -2.00 3.90 -1.81
N GLY A 80 -1.71 4.10 -0.53
CA GLY A 80 -2.72 4.58 0.41
C GLY A 80 -2.16 5.35 1.58
N ARG A 81 -3.08 5.98 2.31
CA ARG A 81 -2.78 6.78 3.49
C ARG A 81 -3.92 6.74 4.50
N ALA A 82 -3.63 6.20 5.68
CA ALA A 82 -4.45 6.47 6.87
C ALA A 82 -4.24 7.93 7.32
N PRO A 83 -5.29 8.77 7.33
CA PRO A 83 -5.15 10.20 7.62
C PRO A 83 -4.69 10.43 9.06
N SER A 84 -3.91 11.48 9.30
CA SER A 84 -3.55 11.93 10.66
C SER A 84 -3.41 13.44 10.70
N LEU A 85 -3.27 13.99 11.92
CA LEU A 85 -2.94 15.40 12.15
C LEU A 85 -1.56 15.73 11.55
N GLY A 86 -1.53 16.06 10.25
CA GLY A 86 -0.36 16.33 9.43
C GLY A 86 0.36 15.09 8.86
N MET A 87 1.05 15.28 7.73
CA MET A 87 2.02 14.32 7.20
C MET A 87 3.46 14.72 7.55
N HIS A 88 4.29 13.76 7.96
CA HIS A 88 5.74 13.95 8.10
C HIS A 88 6.48 13.36 6.89
N ILE A 89 7.78 13.66 6.75
CA ILE A 89 8.62 13.24 5.61
C ILE A 89 8.55 11.73 5.32
N GLY A 90 8.46 10.88 6.35
CA GLY A 90 8.32 9.44 6.17
C GLY A 90 7.07 9.04 5.35
N HIS A 91 5.96 9.77 5.50
CA HIS A 91 4.74 9.50 4.75
C HIS A 91 4.86 9.89 3.28
N LEU A 92 5.76 10.81 2.92
CA LEU A 92 5.98 11.23 1.53
C LEU A 92 6.78 10.20 0.73
N ILE A 93 7.52 9.30 1.38
CA ILE A 93 8.41 8.35 0.70
C ILE A 93 7.67 7.48 -0.33
N PRO A 94 6.55 6.80 0.02
CA PRO A 94 5.78 6.03 -0.96
C PRO A 94 5.19 6.89 -2.07
N PHE A 95 4.69 8.10 -1.76
CA PHE A 95 4.10 8.99 -2.75
C PHE A 95 5.11 9.52 -3.76
N LEU A 96 6.29 9.95 -3.32
CA LEU A 96 7.36 10.40 -4.20
C LEU A 96 7.81 9.28 -5.16
N PHE A 97 7.90 8.05 -4.64
CA PHE A 97 8.26 6.90 -5.47
C PHE A 97 7.13 6.51 -6.44
N THR A 98 5.88 6.52 -5.99
CA THR A 98 4.70 6.27 -6.83
C THR A 98 4.58 7.30 -7.94
N LYS A 99 4.83 8.58 -7.64
CA LYS A 99 4.86 9.65 -8.63
C LYS A 99 5.94 9.41 -9.69
N TRP A 100 7.15 9.05 -9.28
CA TRP A 100 8.22 8.70 -10.23
C TRP A 100 7.83 7.49 -11.10
N LEU A 101 7.21 6.45 -10.53
CA LEU A 101 6.70 5.32 -11.30
C LEU A 101 5.62 5.76 -12.31
N GLN A 102 4.70 6.64 -11.90
CA GLN A 102 3.69 7.20 -12.81
C GLN A 102 4.35 7.92 -13.99
N ASP A 103 5.34 8.77 -13.73
CA ASP A 103 6.04 9.53 -14.78
C ASP A 103 6.80 8.61 -15.75
N VAL A 104 7.45 7.55 -15.25
CA VAL A 104 8.27 6.64 -16.06
C VAL A 104 7.41 5.71 -16.92
N PHE A 105 6.32 5.20 -16.36
CA PHE A 105 5.51 4.17 -17.01
C PHE A 105 4.22 4.70 -17.66
N ASP A 106 3.85 5.95 -17.39
CA ASP A 106 2.66 6.61 -17.92
C ASP A 106 1.34 5.85 -17.60
N VAL A 107 1.22 5.36 -16.36
CA VAL A 107 0.12 4.51 -15.89
C VAL A 107 -0.87 5.24 -14.95
N ASN A 108 -2.03 4.64 -14.74
CA ASN A 108 -3.02 5.12 -13.78
C ASN A 108 -2.54 4.92 -12.33
N VAL A 109 -2.92 5.82 -11.43
CA VAL A 109 -2.66 5.76 -9.99
C VAL A 109 -3.98 5.87 -9.23
N TYR A 110 -4.18 4.97 -8.28
CA TYR A 110 -5.26 5.05 -7.29
C TYR A 110 -4.66 5.31 -5.91
N ILE A 111 -5.18 6.30 -5.21
CA ILE A 111 -4.74 6.66 -3.86
C ILE A 111 -5.92 6.56 -2.91
N GLU A 112 -5.84 5.59 -2.00
CA GLU A 112 -6.86 5.36 -0.98
C GLU A 112 -6.54 6.17 0.28
N VAL A 113 -7.54 6.89 0.80
CA VAL A 113 -7.46 7.61 2.06
C VAL A 113 -8.39 6.91 3.07
N THR A 114 -7.77 6.23 4.03
CA THR A 114 -8.43 5.21 4.86
C THR A 114 -9.01 5.83 6.14
N ASP A 115 -9.96 6.75 5.94
CA ASP A 115 -10.57 7.55 7.00
C ASP A 115 -11.47 6.74 7.94
N ASP A 116 -12.04 5.65 7.42
CA ASP A 116 -12.73 4.63 8.20
C ASP A 116 -11.76 3.78 9.04
N GLU A 117 -10.61 3.32 8.50
CA GLU A 117 -9.58 2.60 9.27
C GLU A 117 -9.16 3.41 10.48
N LYS A 118 -8.85 4.70 10.23
CA LYS A 118 -8.34 5.58 11.27
C LYS A 118 -9.34 5.75 12.41
N PHE A 119 -10.62 5.86 12.07
CA PHE A 119 -11.71 5.93 13.01
C PHE A 119 -11.90 4.61 13.76
N LEU A 120 -11.95 3.49 13.05
CA LEU A 120 -12.17 2.16 13.64
C LEU A 120 -11.06 1.72 14.58
N ARG A 121 -9.82 2.19 14.36
CA ARG A 121 -8.67 1.81 15.18
C ARG A 121 -8.50 2.62 16.45
N ASN A 122 -9.02 3.85 16.52
CA ASN A 122 -8.85 4.72 17.68
C ASN A 122 -10.21 5.13 18.23
N GLN A 123 -10.53 4.62 19.43
CA GLN A 123 -11.82 4.84 20.08
C GLN A 123 -12.06 6.30 20.48
N ASP A 124 -11.02 7.12 20.56
CA ASP A 124 -11.11 8.53 20.91
C ASP A 124 -11.40 9.42 19.70
N TYR A 125 -11.34 8.89 18.48
CA TYR A 125 -11.54 9.66 17.25
C TYR A 125 -12.99 9.59 16.79
N THR A 126 -13.48 10.71 16.26
CA THR A 126 -14.77 10.77 15.57
C THR A 126 -14.59 10.65 14.06
N LEU A 127 -15.65 10.27 13.34
CA LEU A 127 -15.65 10.25 11.88
C LEU A 127 -15.38 11.64 11.29
N ASP A 128 -15.98 12.69 11.87
CA ASP A 128 -15.77 14.07 11.41
C ASP A 128 -14.28 14.46 11.50
N GLN A 129 -13.59 14.05 12.58
CA GLN A 129 -12.16 14.32 12.74
C GLN A 129 -11.30 13.60 11.69
N THR A 130 -11.57 12.31 11.41
CA THR A 130 -10.80 11.58 10.41
C THR A 130 -11.06 12.10 9.00
N GLN A 131 -12.28 12.59 8.72
CA GLN A 131 -12.61 13.26 7.47
C GLN A 131 -11.89 14.61 7.31
N GLU A 132 -11.78 15.41 8.37
CA GLU A 132 -11.00 16.65 8.36
C GLU A 132 -9.53 16.39 8.07
N TRP A 133 -8.91 15.42 8.76
CA TRP A 133 -7.52 15.04 8.50
C TRP A 133 -7.31 14.47 7.11
N SER A 134 -8.32 13.79 6.55
CA SER A 134 -8.28 13.29 5.18
C SER A 134 -8.12 14.43 4.19
N TYR A 135 -8.90 15.51 4.36
CA TYR A 135 -8.79 16.68 3.49
C TYR A 135 -7.38 17.27 3.52
N GLU A 136 -6.83 17.52 4.70
CA GLU A 136 -5.47 18.07 4.86
C GLU A 136 -4.39 17.15 4.26
N ASN A 137 -4.49 15.83 4.50
CA ASN A 137 -3.52 14.87 3.94
C ASN A 137 -3.66 14.76 2.41
N ILE A 138 -4.86 14.94 1.85
CA ILE A 138 -5.06 15.00 0.40
C ILE A 138 -4.35 16.22 -0.20
N LEU A 139 -4.36 17.38 0.47
CA LEU A 139 -3.60 18.56 0.01
C LEU A 139 -2.10 18.25 -0.08
N ASP A 140 -1.54 17.62 0.95
CA ASP A 140 -0.14 17.18 0.97
C ASP A 140 0.17 16.18 -0.16
N ILE A 141 -0.72 15.21 -0.41
CA ILE A 141 -0.57 14.21 -1.48
C ILE A 141 -0.61 14.87 -2.86
N ILE A 142 -1.56 15.78 -3.12
CA ILE A 142 -1.68 16.47 -4.40
C ILE A 142 -0.44 17.35 -4.65
N ALA A 143 0.13 17.96 -3.60
CA ALA A 143 1.34 18.77 -3.69
C ALA A 143 2.58 17.99 -4.16
N VAL A 144 2.57 16.64 -4.11
CA VAL A 144 3.63 15.80 -4.69
C VAL A 144 3.69 15.91 -6.23
N GLY A 145 2.58 16.30 -6.87
CA GLY A 145 2.54 16.58 -8.31
C GLY A 145 2.27 15.36 -9.18
N PHE A 146 1.25 14.56 -8.84
CA PHE A 146 0.72 13.49 -9.69
C PHE A 146 0.00 14.05 -10.93
N ASN A 147 -0.14 13.24 -11.98
CA ASN A 147 -0.90 13.61 -13.18
C ASN A 147 -2.41 13.58 -12.88
N PRO A 148 -3.14 14.70 -12.94
CA PRO A 148 -4.56 14.77 -12.56
C PRO A 148 -5.47 13.94 -13.48
N GLU A 149 -5.09 13.72 -14.74
CA GLU A 149 -5.89 12.94 -15.70
C GLU A 149 -5.74 11.42 -15.49
N LYS A 150 -4.71 11.00 -14.75
CA LYS A 150 -4.38 9.58 -14.50
C LYS A 150 -4.34 9.22 -13.03
N THR A 151 -4.87 10.09 -12.16
CA THR A 151 -4.82 9.87 -10.71
C THR A 151 -6.19 10.03 -10.10
N PHE A 152 -6.65 9.00 -9.38
CA PHE A 152 -7.89 9.03 -8.63
C PHE A 152 -7.59 8.87 -7.14
N ILE A 153 -7.84 9.94 -6.38
CA ILE A 153 -7.72 9.96 -4.92
C ILE A 153 -9.13 9.85 -4.35
N PHE A 154 -9.35 8.93 -3.41
CA PHE A 154 -10.66 8.72 -2.82
C PHE A 154 -10.55 8.45 -1.32
N LYS A 155 -11.59 8.85 -0.59
CA LYS A 155 -11.78 8.46 0.82
C LYS A 155 -12.67 7.22 0.88
N ASP A 156 -12.37 6.31 1.79
CA ASP A 156 -13.14 5.08 1.94
C ASP A 156 -14.59 5.38 2.27
N THR A 157 -14.86 6.26 3.24
CA THR A 157 -16.24 6.60 3.62
C THR A 157 -17.06 7.25 2.49
N GLU A 158 -16.40 7.94 1.55
CA GLU A 158 -17.03 8.62 0.42
C GLU A 158 -17.25 7.68 -0.78
N TYR A 159 -16.29 6.82 -1.09
CA TYR A 159 -16.30 5.96 -2.26
C TYR A 159 -16.80 4.53 -1.98
N ILE A 160 -17.21 4.24 -0.74
CA ILE A 160 -17.63 2.90 -0.29
C ILE A 160 -18.71 2.26 -1.16
N ARG A 161 -19.63 3.05 -1.72
CA ARG A 161 -20.69 2.53 -2.61
C ARG A 161 -20.12 1.74 -3.78
N ASN A 162 -18.98 2.17 -4.31
CA ASN A 162 -18.32 1.56 -5.46
C ASN A 162 -17.43 0.39 -5.03
N MET A 163 -16.86 0.45 -3.83
CA MET A 163 -15.98 -0.58 -3.29
C MET A 163 -16.74 -1.76 -2.68
N TYR A 164 -17.90 -1.53 -2.08
CA TYR A 164 -18.62 -2.52 -1.28
C TYR A 164 -18.92 -3.84 -2.03
N PRO A 165 -19.36 -3.85 -3.31
CA PRO A 165 -19.55 -5.10 -4.05
C PRO A 165 -18.28 -5.94 -4.24
N LEU A 166 -17.13 -5.29 -4.39
CA LEU A 166 -15.83 -5.95 -4.45
C LEU A 166 -15.40 -6.41 -3.04
N ALA A 167 -15.60 -5.56 -2.03
CA ALA A 167 -15.26 -5.86 -0.64
C ALA A 167 -15.98 -7.11 -0.14
N ILE A 168 -17.28 -7.27 -0.42
CA ILE A 168 -18.01 -8.50 -0.04
C ILE A 168 -17.50 -9.73 -0.79
N SER A 169 -16.99 -9.56 -2.03
CA SER A 169 -16.40 -10.66 -2.81
C SER A 169 -15.07 -11.12 -2.20
N VAL A 170 -14.26 -10.18 -1.71
CA VAL A 170 -13.01 -10.45 -0.98
C VAL A 170 -13.31 -11.05 0.39
N ALA A 171 -14.19 -10.41 1.17
CA ALA A 171 -14.55 -10.85 2.51
C ALA A 171 -15.17 -12.25 2.55
N LYS A 172 -15.85 -12.68 1.49
CA LYS A 172 -16.34 -14.06 1.38
C LYS A 172 -15.22 -15.10 1.28
N LYS A 173 -14.04 -14.72 0.79
CA LYS A 173 -12.88 -15.62 0.64
C LYS A 173 -11.99 -15.65 1.88
N LEU A 174 -11.93 -14.55 2.63
CA LEU A 174 -11.14 -14.47 3.86
C LEU A 174 -11.94 -15.03 5.03
N ASN A 175 -11.40 -16.05 5.71
CA ASN A 175 -12.03 -16.55 6.93
C ASN A 175 -11.47 -15.83 8.17
N PHE A 176 -12.25 -15.83 9.26
CA PHE A 176 -11.88 -15.13 10.50
C PHE A 176 -10.54 -15.62 11.08
N SER A 177 -10.25 -16.93 11.00
CA SER A 177 -9.01 -17.50 11.52
C SER A 177 -7.77 -16.99 10.77
N GLU A 178 -7.87 -16.82 9.44
CA GLU A 178 -6.80 -16.24 8.61
C GLU A 178 -6.55 -14.79 8.97
N VAL A 179 -7.60 -13.97 9.03
CA VAL A 179 -7.52 -12.55 9.39
C VAL A 179 -6.92 -12.39 10.79
N LYS A 180 -7.38 -13.21 11.74
CA LYS A 180 -6.85 -13.23 13.12
C LYS A 180 -5.36 -13.58 13.16
N ALA A 181 -4.95 -14.61 12.42
CA ALA A 181 -3.56 -15.05 12.39
C ALA A 181 -2.62 -14.03 11.72
N THR A 182 -3.10 -13.34 10.68
CA THR A 182 -2.29 -12.36 9.93
C THR A 182 -2.14 -11.05 10.69
N PHE A 183 -3.20 -10.56 11.32
CA PHE A 183 -3.23 -9.23 11.94
C PHE A 183 -3.14 -9.25 13.48
N GLY A 184 -3.19 -10.42 14.11
CA GLY A 184 -3.09 -10.53 15.57
C GLY A 184 -4.33 -10.02 16.31
N PHE A 185 -5.49 -10.00 15.65
CA PHE A 185 -6.75 -9.61 16.27
C PHE A 185 -7.20 -10.58 17.38
N ASP A 186 -8.08 -10.11 18.25
CA ASP A 186 -8.67 -10.90 19.32
C ASP A 186 -10.18 -10.69 19.42
N ASN A 187 -10.81 -11.32 20.42
CA ASN A 187 -12.27 -11.24 20.57
C ASN A 187 -12.76 -9.88 21.08
N SER A 188 -11.86 -8.98 21.49
CA SER A 188 -12.18 -7.60 21.86
C SER A 188 -12.12 -6.64 20.66
N THR A 189 -11.56 -7.10 19.54
CA THR A 189 -11.43 -6.34 18.30
C THR A 189 -12.80 -6.05 17.70
N ASN A 190 -13.05 -4.79 17.32
CA ASN A 190 -14.35 -4.38 16.78
C ASN A 190 -14.61 -4.99 15.38
N ILE A 191 -15.88 -5.22 15.05
CA ILE A 191 -16.25 -5.87 13.78
C ILE A 191 -15.87 -5.09 12.53
N GLY A 192 -15.71 -3.76 12.64
CA GLY A 192 -15.29 -2.92 11.52
C GLY A 192 -13.84 -3.19 11.13
N ILE A 193 -12.91 -3.17 12.09
CA ILE A 193 -11.50 -3.44 11.80
C ILE A 193 -11.24 -4.91 11.41
N LEU A 194 -12.09 -5.85 11.85
CA LEU A 194 -12.07 -7.23 11.34
C LEU A 194 -12.43 -7.32 9.85
N PHE A 195 -13.33 -6.46 9.37
CA PHE A 195 -13.75 -6.40 7.97
C PHE A 195 -12.80 -5.57 7.10
N TYR A 196 -12.13 -4.58 7.69
CA TYR A 196 -11.27 -3.62 7.00
C TYR A 196 -10.24 -4.21 6.01
N PRO A 197 -9.57 -5.36 6.28
CA PRO A 197 -8.68 -5.97 5.29
C PRO A 197 -9.34 -6.21 3.93
N ALA A 198 -10.65 -6.46 3.89
CA ALA A 198 -11.39 -6.57 2.65
C ALA A 198 -11.47 -5.24 1.89
N ILE A 199 -11.59 -4.10 2.59
CA ILE A 199 -11.60 -2.75 2.00
C ILE A 199 -10.25 -2.42 1.37
N GLN A 200 -9.16 -2.52 2.14
CA GLN A 200 -7.78 -2.23 1.68
C GLN A 200 -7.36 -3.08 0.46
N ILE A 201 -7.94 -4.28 0.29
CA ILE A 201 -7.64 -5.16 -0.85
C ILE A 201 -8.39 -4.73 -2.13
N VAL A 202 -9.55 -4.08 -2.02
CA VAL A 202 -10.39 -3.75 -3.18
C VAL A 202 -9.70 -2.94 -4.28
N PRO A 203 -8.86 -1.92 -3.98
CA PRO A 203 -8.20 -1.13 -5.01
C PRO A 203 -7.31 -1.96 -5.94
N THR A 204 -6.85 -3.15 -5.52
CA THR A 204 -6.11 -4.09 -6.38
C THR A 204 -6.98 -4.77 -7.44
N MET A 205 -8.28 -4.46 -7.49
CA MET A 205 -9.26 -4.98 -8.44
C MET A 205 -9.95 -3.88 -9.26
N PHE A 206 -9.50 -2.63 -9.17
CA PHE A 206 -10.07 -1.51 -9.93
C PHE A 206 -9.87 -1.63 -11.43
N GLU A 207 -8.84 -2.34 -11.86
CA GLU A 207 -8.64 -2.69 -13.25
C GLU A 207 -8.40 -4.20 -13.43
N ARG A 208 -8.55 -4.67 -14.67
CA ARG A 208 -8.18 -6.05 -15.04
C ARG A 208 -6.67 -6.23 -15.22
N ARG A 209 -5.92 -5.13 -15.35
CA ARG A 209 -4.45 -5.14 -15.46
C ARG A 209 -3.83 -5.43 -14.10
N ARG A 210 -2.54 -5.80 -14.08
CA ARG A 210 -1.82 -6.04 -12.83
C ARG A 210 -1.71 -4.75 -12.01
N CYS A 211 -1.83 -4.86 -10.70
CA CYS A 211 -1.62 -3.78 -9.75
C CYS A 211 -0.19 -3.82 -9.21
N LEU A 212 0.51 -2.68 -9.18
CA LEU A 212 1.78 -2.50 -8.46
C LEU A 212 1.55 -1.58 -7.27
N ILE A 213 2.02 -1.99 -6.08
CA ILE A 213 1.76 -1.29 -4.82
C ILE A 213 3.07 -0.81 -4.19
N PRO A 214 3.45 0.46 -4.34
CA PRO A 214 4.58 1.04 -3.63
C PRO A 214 4.16 1.41 -2.20
N ALA A 215 4.63 0.64 -1.22
CA ALA A 215 4.33 0.84 0.19
C ALA A 215 5.54 0.46 1.05
N ALA A 216 5.49 0.84 2.33
CA ALA A 216 6.39 0.30 3.33
C ALA A 216 6.03 -1.17 3.65
N ILE A 217 7.01 -1.94 4.13
CA ILE A 217 6.91 -3.40 4.20
C ILE A 217 5.91 -3.90 5.25
N ASP A 218 5.56 -3.05 6.21
CA ASP A 218 4.54 -3.28 7.23
C ASP A 218 3.15 -3.50 6.62
N GLN A 219 2.89 -3.01 5.41
CA GLN A 219 1.61 -3.18 4.70
C GLN A 219 1.49 -4.52 3.95
N ASP A 220 2.57 -5.29 3.81
CA ASP A 220 2.58 -6.59 3.12
C ASP A 220 1.56 -7.63 3.61
N PRO A 221 1.13 -7.67 4.89
CA PRO A 221 0.10 -8.60 5.34
C PRO A 221 -1.22 -8.51 4.56
N TYR A 222 -1.63 -7.32 4.12
CA TYR A 222 -2.80 -7.15 3.25
C TYR A 222 -2.59 -7.79 1.87
N TRP A 223 -1.42 -7.53 1.27
CA TRP A 223 -1.08 -8.01 -0.07
C TRP A 223 -0.87 -9.52 -0.10
N ARG A 224 -0.43 -10.11 1.01
CA ARG A 224 -0.34 -11.56 1.15
C ARG A 224 -1.71 -12.22 1.14
N LEU A 225 -2.71 -11.63 1.79
CA LEU A 225 -4.09 -12.15 1.78
C LEU A 225 -4.81 -11.93 0.45
N GLN A 226 -4.41 -10.91 -0.31
CA GLN A 226 -4.98 -10.61 -1.62
C GLN A 226 -4.69 -11.70 -2.68
N ARG A 227 -3.55 -12.39 -2.56
CA ARG A 227 -2.97 -13.27 -3.57
C ARG A 227 -3.40 -14.72 -3.41
#